data_AF-A0A1V4RXX9-F1
#
_entry.id   AF-A0A1V4RXX9-F1
#
_cell.length_a   1.000
_cell.length_b   1.000
_cell.length_c   1.000
_cell.angle_alpha   90.00
_cell.angle_beta   90.00
_cell.angle_gamma   90.00
#
_symmetry.space_group_name_H-M   'P 1'
#
loop_
_entity.id
_entity.type
_entity.pdbx_description
1 polymer ?
#
loop_
_entity_poly.entity_id
_entity_poly.type
_entity_poly.pdbx_seq_one_letter_code
_entity_poly.pdbx_strand_id
1 'polypeptide(L)'
;MAKSKMFRLFFIFLFLLGAVLTGCQKSQKPLLSKEQKRELANVFYNQQLYPQAIHEYEDYLQNYQLDGNESANISYMIANIYFDRLHDYENALAYYLKIKYLYPESNLQTEVGKKIVACLERMKRSTDAQQVIEQTAALDESQKKESKPGEVIAEIGERKITTGDLQYEINQLPVYVRDQIKTPQQRLEFLKNYIAQELLYDSAKRKGLDKDKEVRAGVAQAERSLMAQKLLQEEIEKEANLQNYTNADVELYFKANKEKYAEKDKNGKIKKAPSFEEVKDRVAKDFIQEKQQAAYQALVERLMKAEQVRIYENKFK
;
A
#
# COMPACT_ATOMS: atom_id res chain seq x y z
N MET A 1 0.63 2.75 -91.79
CA MET A 1 -0.03 2.07 -90.65
C MET A 1 0.90 0.96 -90.15
N ALA A 2 1.87 1.11 -89.24
CA ALA A 2 2.05 2.00 -88.09
C ALA A 2 0.94 1.86 -87.04
N LYS A 3 0.96 0.74 -86.28
CA LYS A 3 0.45 0.54 -84.89
C LYS A 3 0.11 -0.94 -84.62
N SER A 4 1.09 -1.84 -84.67
CA SER A 4 0.87 -3.24 -84.21
C SER A 4 2.12 -3.91 -83.61
N LYS A 5 3.32 -3.31 -83.73
CA LYS A 5 4.55 -3.85 -83.11
C LYS A 5 4.91 -3.25 -81.75
N MET A 6 4.21 -2.23 -81.28
CA MET A 6 4.55 -1.53 -80.03
C MET A 6 3.87 -2.09 -78.77
N PHE A 7 3.02 -3.12 -78.88
CA PHE A 7 2.31 -3.71 -77.73
C PHE A 7 2.90 -5.06 -77.25
N ARG A 8 3.78 -5.69 -78.04
CA ARG A 8 4.45 -6.95 -77.65
C ARG A 8 5.78 -6.76 -76.93
N LEU A 9 6.34 -5.54 -76.90
CA LEU A 9 7.56 -5.25 -76.13
C LEU A 9 7.27 -4.79 -74.69
N PHE A 10 6.05 -4.35 -74.40
CA PHE A 10 5.71 -3.87 -73.05
C PHE A 10 5.31 -5.00 -72.08
N PHE A 11 4.96 -6.18 -72.59
CA PHE A 11 4.66 -7.35 -71.76
C PHE A 11 5.87 -8.23 -71.42
N ILE A 12 7.02 -8.01 -72.06
CA ILE A 12 8.27 -8.69 -71.70
C ILE A 12 9.04 -7.90 -70.63
N PHE A 13 8.74 -6.62 -70.46
CA PHE A 13 9.29 -5.79 -69.38
C PHE A 13 8.47 -5.83 -68.07
N LEU A 14 7.28 -6.44 -68.09
CA LEU A 14 6.45 -6.65 -66.88
C LEU A 14 6.56 -8.09 -66.30
N PHE A 15 7.47 -8.90 -66.84
CA PHE A 15 7.75 -10.26 -66.33
C PHE A 15 9.25 -10.47 -66.00
N LEU A 16 10.01 -9.37 -65.93
CA LEU A 16 11.42 -9.31 -65.52
C LEU A 16 11.62 -8.35 -64.33
N LEU A 17 10.57 -8.14 -63.54
CA LEU A 17 10.60 -7.44 -62.25
C LEU A 17 9.86 -8.25 -61.18
N GLY A 18 9.97 -9.58 -61.25
CA GLY A 18 9.23 -10.52 -60.41
C GLY A 18 10.07 -11.67 -59.85
N ALA A 19 11.40 -11.57 -59.87
CA ALA A 19 12.27 -12.61 -59.34
C ALA A 19 13.40 -12.01 -58.51
N VAL A 20 13.55 -12.54 -57.30
CA VAL A 20 14.69 -12.42 -56.38
C VAL A 20 14.71 -11.16 -55.49
N LEU A 21 13.71 -11.04 -54.62
CA LEU A 21 13.96 -10.73 -53.21
C LEU A 21 13.26 -11.78 -52.32
N THR A 22 13.42 -13.05 -52.65
CA THR A 22 13.49 -14.08 -51.61
C THR A 22 14.83 -13.89 -50.92
N GLY A 23 14.90 -12.85 -50.09
CA GLY A 23 15.88 -12.80 -49.02
C GLY A 23 15.63 -14.02 -48.16
N CYS A 24 16.33 -15.12 -48.46
CA CYS A 24 16.62 -16.14 -47.48
C CYS A 24 17.25 -15.42 -46.30
N GLN A 25 16.43 -15.06 -45.33
CA GLN A 25 16.86 -14.68 -44.00
C GLN A 25 17.46 -15.94 -43.40
N LYS A 26 18.70 -16.25 -43.82
CA LYS A 26 19.55 -17.23 -43.15
C LYS A 26 19.66 -16.69 -41.73
N SER A 27 18.94 -17.32 -40.80
CA SER A 27 19.14 -17.16 -39.37
C SER A 27 20.61 -17.44 -39.10
N GLN A 28 21.42 -16.38 -39.03
CA GLN A 28 22.81 -16.48 -38.62
C GLN A 28 22.78 -17.06 -37.21
N LYS A 29 23.35 -18.26 -37.05
CA LYS A 29 23.53 -18.85 -35.73
C LYS A 29 24.32 -17.84 -34.87
N PRO A 30 23.90 -17.61 -33.61
CA PRO A 30 24.62 -16.71 -32.72
C PRO A 30 26.10 -17.11 -32.63
N LEU A 31 27.00 -16.13 -32.59
CA LEU A 31 28.45 -16.37 -32.59
C LEU A 31 28.94 -17.06 -31.30
N LEU A 32 28.21 -16.85 -30.19
CA LEU A 32 28.48 -17.43 -28.87
C LEU A 32 27.46 -18.54 -28.57
N SER A 33 27.90 -19.58 -27.84
CA SER A 33 26.97 -20.60 -27.34
C SER A 33 25.98 -20.00 -26.33
N LYS A 34 24.84 -20.69 -26.12
CA LYS A 34 23.82 -20.33 -25.14
C LYS A 34 24.44 -20.18 -23.74
N GLU A 35 25.30 -21.12 -23.36
CA GLU A 35 26.00 -21.15 -22.07
C GLU A 35 26.97 -19.98 -21.94
N GLN A 36 27.76 -19.70 -22.98
CA GLN A 36 28.71 -18.60 -23.00
C GLN A 36 28.01 -17.24 -22.85
N LYS A 37 26.88 -17.06 -23.52
CA LYS A 37 26.11 -15.82 -23.45
C LYS A 37 25.50 -15.60 -22.06
N ARG A 38 24.89 -16.64 -21.48
CA ARG A 38 24.35 -16.58 -20.12
C ARG A 38 25.44 -16.30 -19.09
N GLU A 39 26.61 -16.93 -19.23
CA GLU A 39 27.73 -16.72 -18.33
C GLU A 39 28.29 -15.30 -18.42
N LEU A 40 28.37 -14.72 -19.62
CA LEU A 40 28.78 -13.32 -19.80
C LEU A 40 27.85 -12.35 -19.04
N ALA A 41 26.53 -12.56 -19.13
CA ALA A 41 25.55 -11.76 -18.38
C ALA A 41 25.76 -11.89 -16.86
N ASN A 42 26.01 -13.10 -16.36
CA ASN A 42 26.31 -13.35 -14.94
C ASN A 42 27.61 -12.64 -14.50
N VAL A 43 28.65 -12.66 -15.35
CA VAL A 43 29.91 -11.96 -15.07
C VAL A 43 29.68 -10.46 -14.95
N PHE A 44 28.92 -9.84 -15.87
CA PHE A 44 28.57 -8.42 -15.75
C PHE A 44 27.77 -8.13 -14.49
N TYR A 45 26.81 -8.99 -14.11
CA TYR A 45 26.06 -8.84 -12.87
C TYR A 45 26.96 -8.86 -11.64
N ASN A 46 27.87 -9.83 -11.56
CA ASN A 46 28.79 -10.00 -10.43
C ASN A 46 29.80 -8.85 -10.31
N GLN A 47 30.16 -8.23 -11.43
CA GLN A 47 30.97 -7.01 -11.47
C GLN A 47 30.15 -5.73 -11.25
N GLN A 48 28.86 -5.85 -10.89
CA GLN A 48 27.93 -4.75 -10.65
C GLN A 48 27.67 -3.87 -11.88
N LEU A 49 27.96 -4.38 -13.08
CA LEU A 49 27.68 -3.74 -14.36
C LEU A 49 26.24 -4.06 -14.78
N TYR A 50 25.28 -3.58 -13.99
CA TYR A 50 23.88 -3.98 -14.10
C TYR A 50 23.21 -3.67 -15.45
N PRO A 51 23.39 -2.47 -16.06
CA PRO A 51 22.83 -2.20 -17.38
C PRO A 51 23.38 -3.13 -18.47
N GLN A 52 24.68 -3.45 -18.41
CA GLN A 52 25.33 -4.36 -19.35
C GLN A 52 24.84 -5.80 -19.13
N ALA A 53 24.67 -6.23 -17.88
CA ALA A 53 24.08 -7.54 -17.57
C ALA A 53 22.66 -7.67 -18.14
N ILE A 54 21.82 -6.64 -17.95
CA ILE A 54 20.46 -6.60 -18.52
C ILE A 54 20.50 -6.71 -20.04
N HIS A 55 21.36 -5.93 -20.70
CA HIS A 55 21.52 -5.98 -22.16
C HIS A 55 21.86 -7.38 -22.65
N GLU A 56 22.79 -8.08 -21.99
CA GLU A 56 23.16 -9.44 -22.37
C GLU A 56 22.04 -10.46 -22.11
N TYR A 57 21.26 -10.31 -21.03
CA TYR A 57 20.07 -11.14 -20.81
C TYR A 57 18.94 -10.87 -21.81
N GLU A 58 18.75 -9.62 -22.23
CA GLU A 58 17.77 -9.24 -23.26
C GLU A 58 18.16 -9.83 -24.63
N ASP A 59 19.44 -9.71 -25.01
CA ASP A 59 19.96 -10.34 -26.22
C ASP A 59 19.81 -11.87 -26.15
N TYR A 60 20.05 -12.46 -24.98
CA TYR A 60 19.84 -13.88 -24.74
C TYR A 60 18.39 -14.32 -24.95
N LEU A 61 17.41 -13.55 -24.45
CA LEU A 61 15.98 -13.80 -24.68
C LEU A 61 15.56 -13.69 -26.15
N GLN A 62 16.21 -12.82 -26.92
CA GLN A 62 15.84 -12.53 -28.31
C GLN A 62 16.47 -13.49 -29.32
N ASN A 63 17.72 -13.88 -29.08
CA ASN A 63 18.55 -14.53 -30.10
C ASN A 63 18.78 -16.03 -29.87
N TYR A 64 18.28 -16.59 -28.77
CA TYR A 64 18.47 -18.00 -28.42
C TYR A 64 17.14 -18.72 -28.22
N GLN A 65 17.13 -20.03 -28.54
CA GLN A 65 15.97 -20.87 -28.31
C GLN A 65 15.90 -21.27 -26.83
N LEU A 66 14.85 -20.78 -26.17
CA LEU A 66 14.57 -21.01 -24.75
C LEU A 66 13.20 -21.66 -24.59
N ASP A 67 13.05 -22.53 -23.60
CA ASP A 67 11.72 -22.95 -23.19
C ASP A 67 11.02 -21.85 -22.36
N GLY A 68 9.73 -22.06 -22.04
CA GLY A 68 8.94 -21.09 -21.29
C GLY A 68 9.48 -20.82 -19.88
N ASN A 69 10.01 -21.84 -19.20
CA ASN A 69 10.56 -21.69 -17.85
C ASN A 69 11.91 -20.97 -17.87
N GLU A 70 12.77 -21.28 -18.82
CA GLU A 70 14.02 -20.56 -19.04
C GLU A 70 13.76 -19.08 -19.35
N SER A 71 12.81 -18.80 -20.25
CA SER A 71 12.44 -17.41 -20.61
C SER A 71 11.88 -16.64 -19.41
N ALA A 72 11.05 -17.30 -18.58
CA ALA A 72 10.52 -16.74 -17.34
C ALA A 72 11.65 -16.44 -16.34
N ASN A 73 12.57 -17.39 -16.14
CA ASN A 73 13.71 -17.23 -15.22
C ASN A 73 14.62 -16.06 -15.63
N ILE A 74 14.98 -15.95 -16.92
CA ILE A 74 15.81 -14.84 -17.39
C ILE A 74 15.08 -13.50 -17.27
N SER A 75 13.79 -13.45 -17.61
CA SER A 75 12.96 -12.26 -17.40
C SER A 75 12.90 -11.88 -15.92
N TYR A 76 12.85 -12.86 -15.01
CA TYR A 76 12.84 -12.64 -13.56
C TYR A 76 14.17 -12.09 -13.05
N MET A 77 15.29 -12.58 -13.60
CA MET A 77 16.62 -12.03 -13.30
C MET A 77 16.71 -10.56 -13.72
N ILE A 78 16.28 -10.20 -14.94
CA ILE A 78 16.23 -8.81 -15.39
C ILE A 78 15.35 -7.96 -14.46
N ALA A 79 14.15 -8.44 -14.12
CA ALA A 79 13.24 -7.75 -13.22
C ALA A 79 13.87 -7.47 -11.84
N ASN A 80 14.55 -8.46 -11.27
CA ASN A 80 15.23 -8.32 -9.98
C ASN A 80 16.43 -7.37 -10.04
N ILE A 81 17.15 -7.29 -11.16
CA ILE A 81 18.21 -6.28 -11.32
C ILE A 81 17.59 -4.88 -11.27
N TYR A 82 16.52 -4.64 -12.02
CA TYR A 82 15.80 -3.36 -11.97
C TYR A 82 15.27 -3.05 -10.57
N PHE A 83 14.66 -4.04 -9.89
CA PHE A 83 14.05 -3.86 -8.58
C PHE A 83 15.06 -3.65 -7.45
N ASP A 84 16.01 -4.58 -7.30
CA ASP A 84 16.89 -4.66 -6.12
C ASP A 84 18.19 -3.85 -6.29
N ARG A 85 18.65 -3.61 -7.52
CA ARG A 85 19.94 -2.94 -7.78
C ARG A 85 19.78 -1.52 -8.31
N LEU A 86 18.85 -1.32 -9.24
CA LEU A 86 18.64 -0.01 -9.88
C LEU A 86 17.51 0.79 -9.23
N HIS A 87 16.64 0.13 -8.45
CA HIS A 87 15.42 0.72 -7.88
C HIS A 87 14.51 1.39 -8.93
N ASP A 88 14.54 0.85 -10.15
CA ASP A 88 13.69 1.24 -11.27
C ASP A 88 12.45 0.33 -11.28
N TYR A 89 11.46 0.73 -10.49
CA TYR A 89 10.28 -0.10 -10.23
C TYR A 89 9.34 -0.18 -11.44
N GLU A 90 9.36 0.82 -12.32
CA GLU A 90 8.63 0.83 -13.59
C GLU A 90 9.13 -0.28 -14.52
N ASN A 91 10.45 -0.36 -14.76
CA ASN A 91 11.02 -1.39 -15.62
C ASN A 91 10.97 -2.78 -14.96
N ALA A 92 11.17 -2.85 -13.64
CA ALA A 92 10.96 -4.10 -12.91
C ALA A 92 9.52 -4.62 -13.09
N LEU A 93 8.52 -3.75 -12.91
CA LEU A 93 7.12 -4.09 -13.10
C LEU A 93 6.85 -4.61 -14.52
N ALA A 94 7.41 -3.96 -15.55
CA ALA A 94 7.22 -4.40 -16.93
C ALA A 94 7.67 -5.84 -17.15
N TYR A 95 8.83 -6.23 -16.59
CA TYR A 95 9.33 -7.60 -16.69
C TYR A 95 8.54 -8.60 -15.85
N TYR A 96 8.12 -8.24 -14.63
CA TYR A 96 7.25 -9.11 -13.83
C TYR A 96 5.89 -9.36 -14.53
N LEU A 97 5.31 -8.34 -15.17
CA LEU A 97 4.08 -8.50 -15.95
C LEU A 97 4.30 -9.39 -17.19
N LYS A 98 5.44 -9.26 -17.89
CA LYS A 98 5.78 -10.19 -18.98
C LYS A 98 5.75 -11.63 -18.50
N ILE A 99 6.32 -11.93 -17.33
CA ILE A 99 6.30 -13.29 -16.78
C ILE A 99 4.89 -13.77 -16.47
N LYS A 100 4.11 -12.92 -15.80
CA LYS A 100 2.72 -13.23 -15.42
C LYS A 100 1.86 -13.63 -16.62
N TYR A 101 1.97 -12.89 -17.72
CA TYR A 101 1.06 -13.06 -18.87
C TYR A 101 1.62 -13.90 -20.01
N LEU A 102 2.94 -13.99 -20.19
CA LEU A 102 3.55 -14.76 -21.29
C LEU A 102 3.99 -16.16 -20.85
N TYR A 103 4.23 -16.37 -19.54
CA TYR A 103 4.71 -17.65 -19.00
C TYR A 103 3.83 -18.13 -17.82
N PRO A 104 2.50 -18.29 -18.02
CA PRO A 104 1.56 -18.65 -16.96
C PRO A 104 1.88 -19.99 -16.27
N GLU A 105 2.47 -20.93 -16.99
CA GLU A 105 2.86 -22.26 -16.47
C GLU A 105 4.16 -22.26 -15.65
N SER A 106 4.83 -21.10 -15.49
CA SER A 106 6.07 -21.03 -14.73
C SER A 106 5.85 -21.22 -13.23
N ASN A 107 6.82 -21.83 -12.55
CA ASN A 107 6.80 -21.95 -11.08
C ASN A 107 7.03 -20.62 -10.33
N LEU A 108 7.22 -19.51 -11.06
CA LEU A 108 7.49 -18.18 -10.51
C LEU A 108 6.22 -17.36 -10.26
N GLN A 109 5.04 -17.83 -10.65
CA GLN A 109 3.80 -17.02 -10.63
C GLN A 109 3.50 -16.39 -9.26
N THR A 110 3.61 -17.16 -8.18
CA THR A 110 3.36 -16.66 -6.82
C THR A 110 4.34 -15.56 -6.44
N GLU A 111 5.63 -15.75 -6.71
CA GLU A 111 6.67 -14.80 -6.34
C GLU A 111 6.62 -13.53 -7.21
N VAL A 112 6.35 -13.69 -8.51
CA VAL A 112 6.10 -12.59 -9.45
C VAL A 112 4.90 -11.76 -9.01
N GLY A 113 3.81 -12.39 -8.55
CA GLY A 113 2.66 -11.70 -7.97
C GLY A 113 3.04 -10.75 -6.83
N LYS A 114 3.81 -11.25 -5.85
CA LYS A 114 4.30 -10.44 -4.72
C LYS A 114 5.19 -9.28 -5.19
N LYS A 115 6.09 -9.55 -6.14
CA LYS A 115 6.98 -8.52 -6.68
C LYS A 115 6.24 -7.44 -7.47
N ILE A 116 5.17 -7.77 -8.21
CA ILE A 116 4.31 -6.77 -8.87
C ILE A 116 3.68 -5.84 -7.84
N VAL A 117 3.11 -6.39 -6.76
CA VAL A 117 2.53 -5.60 -5.67
C VAL A 117 3.58 -4.67 -5.07
N ALA A 118 4.76 -5.21 -4.74
CA ALA A 118 5.86 -4.42 -4.19
C ALA A 118 6.29 -3.27 -5.14
N CYS A 119 6.35 -3.49 -6.46
CA CYS A 119 6.64 -2.42 -7.43
C CYS A 119 5.59 -1.32 -7.37
N LEU A 120 4.31 -1.70 -7.38
CA LEU A 120 3.19 -0.75 -7.38
C LEU A 120 3.11 0.06 -6.07
N GLU A 121 3.39 -0.57 -4.93
CA GLU A 121 3.51 0.11 -3.63
C GLU A 121 4.67 1.11 -3.61
N ARG A 122 5.86 0.72 -4.08
CA ARG A 122 7.04 1.60 -4.14
C ARG A 122 6.83 2.81 -5.05
N MET A 123 6.04 2.65 -6.11
CA MET A 123 5.61 3.74 -6.99
C MET A 123 4.42 4.56 -6.45
N LYS A 124 3.93 4.28 -5.23
CA LYS A 124 2.74 4.91 -4.64
C LYS A 124 1.47 4.75 -5.49
N ARG A 125 1.38 3.64 -6.23
CA ARG A 125 0.24 3.23 -7.08
C ARG A 125 -0.62 2.21 -6.34
N SER A 126 -1.08 2.56 -5.13
CA SER A 126 -1.76 1.64 -4.21
C SER A 126 -3.05 1.04 -4.77
N THR A 127 -3.75 1.74 -5.68
CA THR A 127 -4.96 1.24 -6.35
C THR A 127 -4.65 0.13 -7.34
N ASP A 128 -3.54 0.26 -8.07
CA ASP A 128 -3.09 -0.72 -9.04
C ASP A 128 -2.55 -1.94 -8.31
N ALA A 129 -1.87 -1.73 -7.17
CA ALA A 129 -1.42 -2.80 -6.27
C ALA A 129 -2.61 -3.63 -5.78
N GLN A 130 -3.68 -2.98 -5.31
CA GLN A 130 -4.93 -3.64 -4.88
C GLN A 130 -5.58 -4.44 -6.01
N GLN A 131 -5.66 -3.89 -7.23
CA GLN A 131 -6.23 -4.61 -8.36
C GLN A 131 -5.39 -5.84 -8.73
N VAL A 132 -4.07 -5.75 -8.67
CA VAL A 132 -3.21 -6.93 -8.90
C VAL A 132 -3.38 -7.94 -7.76
N ILE A 133 -3.45 -7.50 -6.50
CA ILE A 133 -3.73 -8.37 -5.34
C ILE A 133 -5.04 -9.11 -5.57
N GLU A 134 -6.12 -8.41 -5.95
CA GLU A 134 -7.43 -9.00 -6.25
C GLU A 134 -7.36 -10.00 -7.40
N GLN A 135 -6.61 -9.69 -8.48
CA GLN A 135 -6.42 -10.61 -9.60
C GLN A 135 -5.55 -11.83 -9.25
N THR A 136 -4.53 -11.66 -8.39
CA THR A 136 -3.70 -12.78 -7.91
C THR A 136 -4.44 -13.64 -6.89
N ALA A 137 -5.26 -13.03 -6.03
CA ALA A 137 -6.12 -13.71 -5.08
C ALA A 137 -7.31 -14.41 -5.75
N ALA A 138 -7.76 -13.94 -6.91
CA ALA A 138 -8.77 -14.64 -7.71
C ALA A 138 -8.22 -15.91 -8.40
N LEU A 139 -6.89 -16.02 -8.57
CA LEU A 139 -6.22 -17.20 -9.15
C LEU A 139 -5.74 -18.19 -8.07
N ASP A 140 -5.67 -17.75 -6.83
CA ASP A 140 -5.31 -18.54 -5.66
C ASP A 140 -6.54 -18.65 -4.75
N GLU A 141 -7.36 -19.69 -4.93
CA GLU A 141 -8.60 -19.92 -4.16
C GLU A 141 -8.39 -19.91 -2.63
N SER A 142 -7.12 -20.04 -2.19
CA SER A 142 -6.71 -19.96 -0.80
C SER A 142 -6.70 -18.54 -0.20
N GLN A 143 -6.92 -17.48 -0.99
CA GLN A 143 -6.96 -16.09 -0.51
C GLN A 143 -8.18 -15.28 -1.00
N LYS A 144 -9.35 -15.91 -1.14
CA LYS A 144 -10.62 -15.15 -1.01
C LYS A 144 -10.53 -14.38 0.31
N LYS A 145 -10.71 -13.04 0.30
CA LYS A 145 -10.79 -12.17 1.49
C LYS A 145 -11.40 -12.98 2.62
N GLU A 146 -10.58 -13.42 3.58
CA GLU A 146 -10.98 -14.47 4.53
C GLU A 146 -12.23 -13.98 5.25
N SER A 147 -13.39 -14.49 4.82
CA SER A 147 -14.64 -14.22 5.51
C SER A 147 -14.48 -14.88 6.87
N LYS A 148 -14.65 -14.08 7.92
CA LYS A 148 -14.41 -14.55 9.28
C LYS A 148 -15.37 -15.71 9.58
N PRO A 149 -14.98 -16.68 10.41
CA PRO A 149 -15.83 -17.84 10.70
C PRO A 149 -17.24 -17.44 11.12
N GLY A 150 -18.26 -18.12 10.61
CA GLY A 150 -19.65 -17.84 10.93
C GLY A 150 -20.64 -18.31 9.87
N GLU A 151 -21.92 -18.19 10.18
CA GLU A 151 -23.01 -18.41 9.22
C GLU A 151 -23.05 -17.26 8.21
N VAL A 152 -23.36 -17.57 6.95
CA VAL A 152 -23.54 -16.57 5.89
C VAL A 152 -24.88 -15.86 6.10
N ILE A 153 -24.83 -14.55 6.29
CA ILE A 153 -26.01 -13.71 6.59
C ILE A 153 -26.37 -12.74 5.48
N ALA A 154 -25.47 -12.53 4.52
CA ALA A 154 -25.74 -11.76 3.30
C ALA A 154 -24.74 -12.12 2.19
N GLU A 155 -25.12 -11.81 0.94
CA GLU A 155 -24.27 -12.00 -0.24
C GLU A 155 -24.31 -10.73 -1.11
N ILE A 156 -23.16 -10.30 -1.60
CA ILE A 156 -23.00 -9.19 -2.55
C ILE A 156 -22.25 -9.73 -3.78
N GLY A 157 -23.00 -10.16 -4.80
CA GLY A 157 -22.43 -10.90 -5.92
C GLY A 157 -21.82 -12.21 -5.44
N GLU A 158 -20.52 -12.41 -5.65
CA GLU A 158 -19.79 -13.59 -5.17
C GLU A 158 -19.23 -13.45 -3.74
N ARG A 159 -19.28 -12.24 -3.16
CA ARG A 159 -18.80 -11.99 -1.79
C ARG A 159 -19.86 -12.40 -0.79
N LYS A 160 -19.49 -13.29 0.14
CA LYS A 160 -20.33 -13.68 1.28
C LYS A 160 -19.96 -12.85 2.50
N ILE A 161 -20.96 -12.43 3.26
CA ILE A 161 -20.80 -11.75 4.55
C ILE A 161 -21.29 -12.72 5.62
N THR A 162 -20.42 -13.02 6.59
CA THR A 162 -20.76 -13.93 7.70
C THR A 162 -21.10 -13.17 8.99
N THR A 163 -21.62 -13.92 9.97
CA THR A 163 -21.78 -13.42 11.35
C THR A 163 -20.46 -12.94 11.96
N GLY A 164 -19.33 -13.57 11.61
CA GLY A 164 -18.00 -13.16 12.05
C GLY A 164 -17.57 -11.82 11.46
N ASP A 165 -17.86 -11.61 10.17
CA ASP A 165 -17.57 -10.33 9.49
C ASP A 165 -18.36 -9.20 10.14
N LEU A 166 -19.68 -9.39 10.32
CA LEU A 166 -20.54 -8.39 10.96
C LEU A 166 -20.07 -8.03 12.37
N GLN A 167 -19.66 -9.03 13.16
CA GLN A 167 -19.16 -8.79 14.51
C GLN A 167 -17.85 -8.01 14.51
N TYR A 168 -16.96 -8.30 13.55
CA TYR A 168 -15.71 -7.56 13.42
C TYR A 168 -15.95 -6.09 13.11
N GLU A 169 -16.85 -5.78 12.18
CA GLU A 169 -17.22 -4.41 11.82
C GLU A 169 -17.84 -3.67 13.01
N ILE A 170 -18.75 -4.32 13.75
CA ILE A 170 -19.29 -3.76 15.00
C ILE A 170 -18.17 -3.46 15.99
N ASN A 171 -17.18 -4.35 16.12
CA ASN A 171 -16.09 -4.18 17.08
C ASN A 171 -15.17 -2.99 16.76
N GLN A 172 -15.08 -2.55 15.50
CA GLN A 172 -14.32 -1.37 15.10
C GLN A 172 -15.00 -0.05 15.52
N LEU A 173 -16.30 -0.08 15.84
CA LEU A 173 -17.02 1.11 16.21
C LEU A 173 -16.65 1.59 17.63
N PRO A 174 -16.77 2.90 17.91
CA PRO A 174 -16.65 3.42 19.26
C PRO A 174 -17.59 2.71 20.24
N VAL A 175 -17.15 2.56 21.51
CA VAL A 175 -17.87 1.82 22.56
C VAL A 175 -19.35 2.24 22.65
N TYR A 176 -19.62 3.54 22.65
CA TYR A 176 -20.99 4.07 22.78
C TYR A 176 -21.90 3.70 21.60
N VAL A 177 -21.35 3.45 20.41
CA VAL A 177 -22.11 2.98 19.23
C VAL A 177 -22.35 1.48 19.35
N ARG A 178 -21.31 0.71 19.74
CA ARG A 178 -21.45 -0.74 19.97
C ARG A 178 -22.53 -1.05 20.99
N ASP A 179 -22.61 -0.24 22.05
CA ASP A 179 -23.62 -0.39 23.11
C ASP A 179 -25.07 -0.21 22.65
N GLN A 180 -25.28 0.39 21.49
CA GLN A 180 -26.59 0.57 20.87
C GLN A 180 -26.98 -0.60 19.94
N ILE A 181 -26.05 -1.53 19.64
CA ILE A 181 -26.26 -2.64 18.70
C ILE A 181 -26.31 -3.96 19.50
N LYS A 182 -27.40 -4.17 20.24
CA LYS A 182 -27.55 -5.31 21.16
C LYS A 182 -28.60 -6.32 20.70
N THR A 183 -29.67 -5.86 20.06
CA THR A 183 -30.77 -6.73 19.64
C THR A 183 -30.56 -7.29 18.23
N PRO A 184 -31.18 -8.44 17.89
CA PRO A 184 -31.13 -8.98 16.52
C PRO A 184 -31.61 -7.97 15.46
N GLN A 185 -32.64 -7.19 15.77
CA GLN A 185 -33.15 -6.16 14.86
C GLN A 185 -32.13 -5.03 14.64
N GLN A 186 -31.44 -4.56 15.69
CA GLN A 186 -30.38 -3.56 15.55
C GLN A 186 -29.19 -4.07 14.75
N ARG A 187 -28.81 -5.35 14.94
CA ARG A 187 -27.76 -6.00 14.14
C ARG A 187 -28.16 -6.14 12.68
N LEU A 188 -29.43 -6.43 12.39
CA LEU A 188 -29.95 -6.49 11.02
C LEU A 188 -29.91 -5.10 10.35
N GLU A 189 -30.32 -4.04 11.05
CA GLU A 189 -30.23 -2.68 10.53
C GLU A 189 -28.78 -2.25 10.30
N PHE A 190 -27.87 -2.61 11.21
CA PHE A 190 -26.43 -2.40 11.02
C PHE A 190 -25.92 -3.14 9.78
N LEU A 191 -26.27 -4.42 9.59
CA LEU A 191 -25.91 -5.20 8.41
C LEU A 191 -26.41 -4.55 7.11
N LYS A 192 -27.67 -4.07 7.07
CA LYS A 192 -28.22 -3.37 5.91
C LYS A 192 -27.44 -2.10 5.58
N ASN A 193 -27.12 -1.30 6.59
CA ASN A 193 -26.34 -0.07 6.42
C ASN A 193 -24.92 -0.38 5.94
N TYR A 194 -24.29 -1.40 6.50
CA TYR A 194 -22.98 -1.88 6.06
C TYR A 194 -23.00 -2.32 4.59
N ILE A 195 -23.97 -3.13 4.18
CA ILE A 195 -24.13 -3.55 2.78
C ILE A 195 -24.35 -2.34 1.87
N ALA A 196 -25.19 -1.38 2.27
CA ALA A 196 -25.43 -0.18 1.49
C ALA A 196 -24.13 0.63 1.30
N GLN A 197 -23.31 0.75 2.33
CA GLN A 197 -22.00 1.41 2.27
C GLN A 197 -21.04 0.68 1.33
N GLU A 198 -20.95 -0.65 1.40
CA GLU A 198 -20.12 -1.46 0.49
C GLU A 198 -20.55 -1.27 -0.98
N LEU A 199 -21.86 -1.28 -1.25
CA LEU A 199 -22.38 -1.06 -2.61
C LEU A 199 -22.06 0.35 -3.15
N LEU A 200 -22.14 1.37 -2.29
CA LEU A 200 -21.72 2.74 -2.63
C LEU A 200 -20.21 2.81 -2.90
N TYR A 201 -19.40 2.14 -2.08
CA TYR A 201 -17.95 2.07 -2.27
C TYR A 201 -17.58 1.38 -3.59
N ASP A 202 -18.17 0.23 -3.90
CA ASP A 202 -17.95 -0.46 -5.18
C ASP A 202 -18.34 0.43 -6.38
N SER A 203 -19.45 1.17 -6.25
CA SER A 203 -19.89 2.13 -7.27
C SER A 203 -18.90 3.28 -7.43
N ALA A 204 -18.38 3.82 -6.34
CA ALA A 204 -17.34 4.86 -6.33
C ALA A 204 -16.05 4.37 -7.00
N LYS A 205 -15.62 3.13 -6.72
CA LYS A 205 -14.48 2.48 -7.37
C LYS A 205 -14.68 2.29 -8.87
N ARG A 206 -15.84 1.80 -9.31
CA ARG A 206 -16.17 1.69 -10.75
C ARG A 206 -16.17 3.05 -11.46
N LYS A 207 -16.53 4.11 -10.75
CA LYS A 207 -16.47 5.50 -11.24
C LYS A 207 -15.06 6.10 -11.21
N GLY A 208 -14.06 5.38 -10.69
CA GLY A 208 -12.69 5.87 -10.58
C GLY A 208 -12.49 6.99 -9.57
N LEU A 209 -13.37 7.11 -8.55
CA LEU A 209 -13.27 8.16 -7.53
C LEU A 209 -12.04 7.99 -6.62
N ASP A 210 -11.38 6.85 -6.65
CA ASP A 210 -10.07 6.64 -6.03
C ASP A 210 -8.95 7.47 -6.67
N LYS A 211 -9.15 7.94 -7.92
CA LYS A 211 -8.24 8.84 -8.62
C LYS A 211 -8.63 10.32 -8.49
N ASP A 212 -9.79 10.59 -7.89
CA ASP A 212 -10.27 11.95 -7.69
C ASP A 212 -9.31 12.74 -6.79
N LYS A 213 -9.09 14.02 -7.11
CA LYS A 213 -8.10 14.86 -6.40
C LYS A 213 -8.51 15.14 -4.95
N GLU A 214 -9.79 15.38 -4.71
CA GLU A 214 -10.32 15.67 -3.38
C GLU A 214 -10.25 14.41 -2.51
N VAL A 215 -10.67 13.26 -3.07
CA VAL A 215 -10.57 11.96 -2.38
C VAL A 215 -9.12 11.65 -2.03
N ARG A 216 -8.18 11.79 -2.97
CA ARG A 216 -6.76 11.52 -2.72
C ARG A 216 -6.15 12.47 -1.68
N ALA A 217 -6.54 13.75 -1.70
CA ALA A 217 -6.10 14.71 -0.70
C ALA A 217 -6.64 14.33 0.69
N GLY A 218 -7.91 13.93 0.77
CA GLY A 218 -8.54 13.45 2.00
C GLY A 218 -7.84 12.22 2.57
N VAL A 219 -7.55 11.22 1.73
CA VAL A 219 -6.80 10.01 2.14
C VAL A 219 -5.41 10.36 2.66
N ALA A 220 -4.66 11.20 1.95
CA ALA A 220 -3.32 11.60 2.38
C ALA A 220 -3.34 12.37 3.71
N GLN A 221 -4.36 13.21 3.93
CA GLN A 221 -4.53 13.93 5.19
C GLN A 221 -4.93 13.00 6.34
N ALA A 222 -5.83 12.04 6.09
CA ALA A 222 -6.21 11.03 7.06
C ALA A 222 -5.02 10.16 7.47
N GLU A 223 -4.22 9.70 6.50
CA GLU A 223 -3.00 8.92 6.74
C GLU A 223 -2.02 9.68 7.65
N ARG A 224 -1.70 10.93 7.31
CA ARG A 224 -0.83 11.80 8.15
C ARG A 224 -1.37 11.93 9.57
N SER A 225 -2.67 12.13 9.71
CA SER A 225 -3.32 12.35 11.00
C SER A 225 -3.30 11.08 11.86
N LEU A 226 -3.59 9.92 11.27
CA LEU A 226 -3.54 8.62 11.93
C LEU A 226 -2.11 8.26 12.36
N MET A 227 -1.11 8.50 11.50
CA MET A 227 0.29 8.28 11.84
C MET A 227 0.75 9.16 13.01
N ALA A 228 0.42 10.46 12.96
CA ALA A 228 0.74 11.38 14.04
C ALA A 228 0.05 10.98 15.36
N GLN A 229 -1.23 10.61 15.30
CA GLN A 229 -1.98 10.14 16.46
C GLN A 229 -1.39 8.86 17.04
N LYS A 230 -1.03 7.89 16.20
CA LYS A 230 -0.44 6.62 16.62
C LYS A 230 0.92 6.82 17.28
N LEU A 231 1.79 7.62 16.68
CA LEU A 231 3.07 7.99 17.28
C LEU A 231 2.87 8.69 18.63
N LEU A 232 1.93 9.63 18.68
CA LEU A 232 1.66 10.36 19.92
C LEU A 232 1.16 9.44 21.03
N GLN A 233 0.22 8.54 20.70
CA GLN A 233 -0.29 7.55 21.63
C GLN A 233 0.86 6.71 22.21
N GLU A 234 1.74 6.17 21.35
CA GLU A 234 2.85 5.32 21.79
C GLU A 234 3.87 6.06 22.66
N GLU A 235 4.21 7.30 22.31
CA GLU A 235 5.17 8.10 23.09
C GLU A 235 4.57 8.56 24.43
N ILE A 236 3.29 8.98 24.46
CA ILE A 236 2.61 9.33 25.71
C ILE A 236 2.43 8.09 26.59
N GLU A 237 2.07 6.93 26.04
CA GLU A 237 1.92 5.70 26.83
C GLU A 237 3.24 5.25 27.47
N LYS A 238 4.39 5.51 26.85
CA LYS A 238 5.71 5.24 27.44
C LYS A 238 6.01 6.17 28.62
N GLU A 239 5.74 7.47 28.47
CA GLU A 239 6.14 8.52 29.42
C GLU A 239 5.10 8.76 30.54
N ALA A 240 3.81 8.57 30.25
CA ALA A 240 2.69 8.95 31.11
C ALA A 240 1.69 7.80 31.32
N ASN A 241 2.18 6.59 31.59
CA ASN A 241 1.35 5.46 31.97
C ASN A 241 0.88 5.58 33.44
N LEU A 242 -0.42 5.41 33.70
CA LEU A 242 -1.01 5.35 35.03
C LEU A 242 -0.32 4.34 35.97
N GLN A 243 0.17 3.23 35.42
CA GLN A 243 0.88 2.19 36.18
C GLN A 243 2.24 2.65 36.70
N ASN A 244 2.79 3.74 36.15
CA ASN A 244 4.08 4.30 36.56
C ASN A 244 3.95 5.22 37.79
N TYR A 245 2.75 5.46 38.29
CA TYR A 245 2.49 6.41 39.37
C TYR A 245 1.82 5.73 40.56
N THR A 246 2.22 6.14 41.76
CA THR A 246 1.70 5.63 43.02
C THR A 246 0.60 6.55 43.56
N ASN A 247 -0.20 6.04 44.51
CA ASN A 247 -1.16 6.88 45.25
C ASN A 247 -0.48 8.07 45.94
N ALA A 248 0.79 7.93 46.36
CA ALA A 248 1.55 9.00 46.98
C ALA A 248 1.85 10.15 46.01
N ASP A 249 2.10 9.86 44.73
CA ASP A 249 2.32 10.87 43.70
C ASP A 249 1.05 11.71 43.45
N VAL A 250 -0.10 11.03 43.40
CA VAL A 250 -1.40 11.69 43.23
C VAL A 250 -1.76 12.54 44.46
N GLU A 251 -1.46 12.05 45.67
CA GLU A 251 -1.66 12.81 46.91
C GLU A 251 -0.73 14.03 46.98
N LEU A 252 0.52 13.91 46.54
CA LEU A 252 1.46 15.03 46.45
C LEU A 252 0.95 16.09 45.47
N TYR A 253 0.44 15.67 44.31
CA TYR A 253 -0.18 16.57 43.35
C TYR A 253 -1.41 17.28 43.94
N PHE A 254 -2.27 16.58 44.69
CA PHE A 254 -3.37 17.20 45.43
C PHE A 254 -2.85 18.26 46.42
N LYS A 255 -1.80 17.95 47.18
CA LYS A 255 -1.21 18.88 48.16
C LYS A 255 -0.69 20.16 47.51
N ALA A 256 -0.09 20.05 46.33
CA ALA A 256 0.39 21.20 45.56
C ALA A 256 -0.74 22.01 44.91
N ASN A 257 -1.89 21.38 44.61
CA ASN A 257 -3.00 21.97 43.86
C ASN A 257 -4.30 22.13 44.67
N LYS A 258 -4.22 22.19 46.01
CA LYS A 258 -5.40 22.18 46.90
C LYS A 258 -6.48 23.21 46.54
N GLU A 259 -6.07 24.40 46.11
CA GLU A 259 -7.01 25.47 45.74
C GLU A 259 -7.86 25.14 44.51
N LYS A 260 -7.38 24.27 43.61
CA LYS A 260 -8.12 23.81 42.41
C LYS A 260 -9.33 22.96 42.78
N TYR A 261 -9.28 22.30 43.94
CA TYR A 261 -10.31 21.40 44.43
C TYR A 261 -11.21 22.04 45.48
N ALA A 262 -10.86 23.23 45.96
CA ALA A 262 -11.65 23.96 46.95
C ALA A 262 -13.00 24.41 46.38
N GLU A 263 -14.08 24.23 47.15
CA GLU A 263 -15.38 24.83 46.88
C GLU A 263 -15.27 26.34 47.15
N LYS A 264 -15.59 27.17 46.15
CA LYS A 264 -15.54 28.63 46.25
C LYS A 264 -16.95 29.21 46.26
N ASP A 265 -17.14 30.30 47.00
CA ASP A 265 -18.38 31.07 46.98
C ASP A 265 -18.49 31.92 45.70
N LYS A 266 -19.62 32.61 45.55
CA LYS A 266 -19.91 33.55 44.44
C LYS A 266 -18.91 34.72 44.32
N ASN A 267 -18.11 34.97 45.34
CA ASN A 267 -17.07 36.00 45.37
C ASN A 267 -15.65 35.40 45.21
N GLY A 268 -15.54 34.10 44.93
CA GLY A 268 -14.27 33.40 44.75
C GLY A 268 -13.55 33.01 46.05
N LYS A 269 -14.14 33.22 47.23
CA LYS A 269 -13.53 32.84 48.52
C LYS A 269 -13.77 31.35 48.80
N ILE A 270 -12.74 30.68 49.34
CA ILE A 270 -12.82 29.26 49.70
C ILE A 270 -13.85 29.07 50.82
N LYS A 271 -14.87 28.26 50.54
CA LYS A 271 -15.95 27.87 51.44
C LYS A 271 -15.69 26.50 52.09
N LYS A 272 -15.14 25.55 51.33
CA LYS A 272 -14.75 24.21 51.82
C LYS A 272 -13.51 23.73 51.08
N ALA A 273 -12.52 23.23 51.81
CA ALA A 273 -11.42 22.46 51.23
C ALA A 273 -11.75 20.97 51.41
N PRO A 274 -11.92 20.19 50.32
CA PRO A 274 -12.13 18.75 50.45
C PRO A 274 -10.84 18.05 50.92
N SER A 275 -11.00 16.90 51.55
CA SER A 275 -9.93 15.95 51.81
C SER A 275 -9.49 15.24 50.52
N PHE A 276 -8.29 14.64 50.52
CA PHE A 276 -7.80 13.89 49.36
C PHE A 276 -8.75 12.75 48.97
N GLU A 277 -9.25 11.99 49.95
CA GLU A 277 -10.18 10.87 49.70
C GLU A 277 -11.50 11.33 49.07
N GLU A 278 -12.02 12.52 49.43
CA GLU A 278 -13.25 13.06 48.82
C GLU A 278 -13.10 13.39 47.32
N VAL A 279 -11.87 13.64 46.84
CA VAL A 279 -11.63 14.07 45.45
C VAL A 279 -10.63 13.18 44.69
N LYS A 280 -10.26 12.03 45.25
CA LYS A 280 -9.16 11.18 44.76
C LYS A 280 -9.23 10.87 43.27
N ASP A 281 -10.39 10.45 42.76
CA ASP A 281 -10.57 10.10 41.35
C ASP A 281 -10.42 11.31 40.42
N ARG A 282 -10.93 12.48 40.85
CA ARG A 282 -10.79 13.72 40.10
C ARG A 282 -9.33 14.18 40.09
N VAL A 283 -8.64 14.10 41.23
CA VAL A 283 -7.21 14.42 41.34
C VAL A 283 -6.40 13.49 40.44
N ALA A 284 -6.67 12.18 40.45
CA ALA A 284 -5.97 11.21 39.62
C ALA A 284 -6.15 11.51 38.12
N LYS A 285 -7.37 11.83 37.68
CA LYS A 285 -7.65 12.21 36.29
C LYS A 285 -6.90 13.48 35.89
N ASP A 286 -6.97 14.52 36.72
CA ASP A 286 -6.29 15.78 36.47
C ASP A 286 -4.75 15.60 36.43
N PHE A 287 -4.21 14.81 37.35
CA PHE A 287 -2.78 14.50 37.42
C PHE A 287 -2.31 13.81 36.13
N ILE A 288 -3.03 12.79 35.66
CA ILE A 288 -2.68 12.09 34.42
C ILE A 288 -2.82 13.00 33.21
N GLN A 289 -3.86 13.82 33.14
CA GLN A 289 -4.03 14.78 32.06
C GLN A 289 -2.85 15.77 31.99
N GLU A 290 -2.37 16.26 33.14
CA GLU A 290 -1.19 17.13 33.20
C GLU A 290 0.09 16.40 32.77
N LYS A 291 0.28 15.15 33.20
CA LYS A 291 1.41 14.32 32.76
C LYS A 291 1.39 14.05 31.25
N GLN A 292 0.22 13.75 30.68
CA GLN A 292 0.07 13.57 29.24
C GLN A 292 0.36 14.87 28.47
N GLN A 293 -0.09 16.02 28.98
CA GLN A 293 0.20 17.32 28.37
C GLN A 293 1.69 17.66 28.43
N ALA A 294 2.36 17.40 29.56
CA ALA A 294 3.79 17.60 29.70
C ALA A 294 4.59 16.68 28.77
N ALA A 295 4.20 15.40 28.67
CA ALA A 295 4.81 14.44 27.75
C ALA A 295 4.66 14.87 26.28
N TYR A 296 3.47 15.36 25.90
CA TYR A 296 3.22 15.93 24.57
C TYR A 296 4.16 17.11 24.28
N GLN A 297 4.25 18.08 25.20
CA GLN A 297 5.10 19.26 25.03
C GLN A 297 6.57 18.86 24.88
N ALA A 298 7.07 17.99 25.75
CA ALA A 298 8.45 17.50 25.68
C ALA A 298 8.75 16.76 24.37
N LEU A 299 7.80 15.93 23.89
CA LEU A 299 7.91 15.25 22.60
C LEU A 299 8.03 16.26 21.45
N VAL A 300 7.12 17.25 21.39
CA VAL A 300 7.10 18.26 20.33
C VAL A 300 8.39 19.09 20.36
N GLU A 301 8.82 19.55 21.53
CA GLU A 301 10.07 20.31 21.68
C GLU A 301 11.29 19.51 21.21
N ARG A 302 11.37 18.22 21.59
CA ARG A 302 12.43 17.31 21.14
C ARG A 302 12.46 17.19 19.61
N LEU A 303 11.29 16.99 18.99
CA LEU A 303 11.17 16.88 17.53
C LEU A 303 11.52 18.20 16.83
N MET A 304 11.03 19.33 17.33
CA MET A 304 11.35 20.66 16.79
C MET A 304 12.85 20.95 16.83
N LYS A 305 13.51 20.57 17.93
CA LYS A 305 14.97 20.74 18.07
C LYS A 305 15.73 19.82 17.12
N ALA A 306 15.34 18.55 17.04
CA ALA A 306 15.98 17.56 16.16
C ALA A 306 15.91 17.98 14.68
N GLU A 307 14.74 18.48 14.25
CA GLU A 307 14.50 18.93 12.89
C GLU A 307 14.88 20.41 12.65
N GLN A 308 15.48 21.07 13.65
CA GLN A 308 15.92 22.47 13.57
C GLN A 308 14.82 23.43 13.07
N VAL A 309 13.60 23.24 13.56
CA VAL A 309 12.43 24.01 13.13
C VAL A 309 12.65 25.51 13.40
N ARG A 310 12.41 26.34 12.38
CA ARG A 310 12.50 27.80 12.46
C ARG A 310 11.13 28.42 12.27
N ILE A 311 10.68 29.23 13.23
CA ILE A 311 9.42 29.98 13.17
C ILE A 311 9.73 31.46 12.93
N TYR A 312 9.19 32.03 11.85
CA TYR A 312 9.33 33.45 11.52
C TYR A 312 8.17 34.27 12.12
N GLU A 313 8.15 34.40 13.44
CA GLU A 313 7.05 35.06 14.17
C GLU A 313 6.78 36.50 13.72
N ASN A 314 7.82 37.21 13.28
CA ASN A 314 7.72 38.57 12.74
C ASN A 314 6.85 38.69 11.48
N LYS A 315 6.45 37.58 10.85
CA LYS A 315 5.53 37.55 9.69
C LYS A 315 4.04 37.49 10.08
N PHE A 316 3.73 37.37 11.37
CA PHE A 316 2.36 37.28 11.90
C PHE A 316 1.92 38.53 12.68
N LYS A 317 2.67 39.64 12.56
CA LYS A 317 2.38 40.93 13.21
C LYS A 317 1.72 41.92 12.27
#